data_AF-A0A0D6PIU4-F1
#
_entry.id   AF-A0A0D6PIU4-F1
#
_cell.length_a   1.000
_cell.length_b   1.000
_cell.length_c   1.000
_cell.angle_alpha   90.00
_cell.angle_beta   90.00
_cell.angle_gamma   90.00
#
_symmetry.space_group_name_H-M   'P 1'
#
loop_
_entity.id
_entity.type
_entity.pdbx_description
1 polymer ?
#
loop_
_entity_poly.entity_id
_entity_poly.type
_entity_poly.pdbx_seq_one_letter_code
_entity_poly.pdbx_strand_id
1 'polypeptide(L)'
;MKFLLRAALLATVCAGPAFAQSLHSPTSLPAPDSASMAAVVNGQIITTQDVTARARLLALSMGMQPNAQIIQRLMPQVSKQLIDQTLQQQEINKLGITVSNQEVADAISHIEQSNNIPAGGLQTRLEAAGVPYSTLLSQIRTGIGWQKVLHKVLGPGLEPTPGDIAAQKTALKANLGATRYHLAEIFIPVTDPSDETTAQNFANTVIAQLRQGAPFPIVAAQFSQSQTALSGGDLGYVRLSQLDASVAATVKQMPIGAISNPIRVPGGYEIVQLEDKHDIGNQVQTILDIRQAYGQYPQPVSDGQLGQAQINFINQFMTKAQNAKSCSAVESLNAAYGNVHPSNPGPVNLATVTPPAFQKILASLPLNTLSRPLVEAAGVSVVMVCNRAQEKAQLPSDKDISNMIVERRVELASEQMMDQLRHRSVILQD
;
A
#
# COMPACT_ATOMS: atom_id res chain seq x y z
N MET A 1 -52.90 17.49 59.88
CA MET A 1 -53.75 16.33 59.46
C MET A 1 -52.83 15.41 58.69
N LYS A 2 -52.41 14.21 59.10
CA LYS A 2 -52.75 13.27 60.17
C LYS A 2 -51.57 12.26 60.23
N PHE A 3 -51.10 11.91 61.45
CA PHE A 3 -50.68 10.57 61.95
C PHE A 3 -49.55 9.77 61.23
N LEU A 4 -48.60 9.01 61.84
CA LEU A 4 -48.21 8.51 63.19
C LEU A 4 -46.72 8.07 63.09
N LEU A 5 -45.80 8.43 63.99
CA LEU A 5 -45.45 7.78 65.28
C LEU A 5 -44.92 6.33 65.22
N ARG A 6 -43.64 6.16 65.60
CA ARG A 6 -43.08 5.14 66.54
C ARG A 6 -41.59 5.50 66.81
N ALA A 7 -41.25 6.07 67.97
CA ALA A 7 -40.86 5.40 69.23
C ALA A 7 -39.50 4.67 69.09
N ALA A 8 -38.37 5.25 69.52
CA ALA A 8 -37.85 5.40 70.90
C ALA A 8 -36.96 4.22 71.32
N LEU A 9 -35.68 4.49 71.60
CA LEU A 9 -34.97 3.93 72.76
C LEU A 9 -33.76 4.82 73.11
N LEU A 10 -33.77 5.35 74.33
CA LEU A 10 -32.63 5.95 75.00
C LEU A 10 -31.70 4.83 75.51
N ALA A 11 -30.39 5.05 75.41
CA ALA A 11 -29.42 4.47 76.33
C ALA A 11 -28.31 5.49 76.61
N THR A 12 -28.36 6.07 77.79
CA THR A 12 -27.31 6.89 78.42
C THR A 12 -26.20 6.00 78.95
N VAL A 13 -24.93 6.27 78.58
CA VAL A 13 -23.76 5.93 79.40
C VAL A 13 -22.73 7.06 79.28
N CYS A 14 -22.40 7.68 80.41
CA CYS A 14 -21.25 8.57 80.60
C CYS A 14 -19.96 7.75 80.79
N ALA A 15 -18.84 8.19 80.20
CA ALA A 15 -17.50 8.04 80.81
C ALA A 15 -16.39 8.76 80.00
N GLY A 16 -15.82 9.82 80.59
CA GLY A 16 -14.37 10.06 80.66
C GLY A 16 -13.59 10.59 79.43
N PRO A 17 -12.59 11.48 79.64
CA PRO A 17 -11.93 12.22 78.57
C PRO A 17 -10.76 11.44 77.97
N ALA A 18 -10.62 11.46 76.64
CA ALA A 18 -9.41 10.98 75.98
C ALA A 18 -9.10 11.88 74.79
N PHE A 19 -7.89 12.46 74.83
CA PHE A 19 -7.24 13.19 73.76
C PHE A 19 -7.42 12.48 72.41
N ALA A 20 -8.18 13.08 71.49
CA ALA A 20 -8.19 12.68 70.09
C ALA A 20 -7.50 13.78 69.28
N GLN A 21 -6.28 13.46 68.86
CA GLN A 21 -5.47 14.24 67.94
C GLN A 21 -6.28 14.52 66.66
N SER A 22 -6.30 15.77 66.24
CA SER A 22 -6.82 16.20 64.95
C SER A 22 -5.93 15.62 63.83
N LEU A 23 -6.24 14.40 63.39
CA LEU A 23 -5.76 13.86 62.12
C LEU A 23 -6.46 14.64 61.01
N HIS A 24 -5.73 15.62 60.47
CA HIS A 24 -6.04 16.18 59.17
C HIS A 24 -5.94 15.03 58.16
N SER A 25 -7.07 14.59 57.62
CA SER A 25 -7.07 13.74 56.44
C SER A 25 -6.38 14.52 55.33
N PRO A 26 -5.34 13.98 54.66
CA PRO A 26 -4.87 14.58 53.43
C PRO A 26 -6.03 14.50 52.44
N THR A 27 -6.54 15.64 52.02
CA THR A 27 -7.43 15.76 50.88
C THR A 27 -6.71 15.09 49.72
N SER A 28 -7.13 13.88 49.35
CA SER A 28 -6.66 13.22 48.15
C SER A 28 -7.02 14.14 46.99
N LEU A 29 -6.00 14.76 46.39
CA LEU A 29 -6.14 15.38 45.08
C LEU A 29 -6.83 14.37 44.15
N PRO A 30 -7.89 14.74 43.43
CA PRO A 30 -8.45 13.85 42.43
C PRO A 30 -7.34 13.48 41.44
N ALA A 31 -7.09 12.18 41.29
CA ALA A 31 -6.18 11.68 40.26
C ALA A 31 -6.63 12.27 38.91
N PRO A 32 -5.70 12.74 38.05
CA PRO A 32 -6.06 13.11 36.70
C PRO A 32 -6.75 11.92 36.07
N ASP A 33 -7.93 12.15 35.51
CA ASP A 33 -8.72 11.18 34.77
C ASP A 33 -7.76 10.40 33.86
N SER A 34 -7.56 9.13 34.19
CA SER A 34 -6.57 8.27 33.53
C SER A 34 -7.03 8.07 32.10
N ALA A 35 -6.50 8.87 31.17
CA ALA A 35 -6.51 8.51 29.76
C ALA A 35 -5.95 7.09 29.69
N SER A 36 -6.80 6.12 29.40
CA SER A 36 -6.45 4.71 29.41
C SER A 36 -5.18 4.51 28.59
N MET A 37 -4.22 3.83 29.19
CA MET A 37 -2.94 3.54 28.56
C MET A 37 -3.19 2.62 27.37
N ALA A 38 -2.47 2.81 26.27
CA ALA A 38 -2.50 1.89 25.13
C ALA A 38 -1.14 1.22 24.93
N ALA A 39 -0.06 1.97 25.12
CA ALA A 39 1.31 1.45 25.15
C ALA A 39 2.26 2.41 25.88
N VAL A 40 3.44 1.92 26.25
CA VAL A 40 4.56 2.72 26.75
C VAL A 40 5.81 2.39 25.96
N VAL A 41 6.52 3.40 25.45
CA VAL A 41 7.74 3.25 24.63
C VAL A 41 8.87 4.06 25.25
N ASN A 42 9.84 3.39 25.87
CA ASN A 42 10.95 4.02 26.60
C ASN A 42 10.48 5.07 27.63
N GLY A 43 9.38 4.77 28.33
CA GLY A 43 8.76 5.66 29.32
C GLY A 43 7.80 6.70 28.77
N GLN A 44 7.70 6.85 27.44
CA GLN A 44 6.71 7.71 26.80
C GLN A 44 5.38 6.97 26.65
N ILE A 45 4.30 7.54 27.19
CA ILE A 45 2.96 6.94 27.16
C ILE A 45 2.27 7.27 25.82
N ILE A 46 1.65 6.25 25.23
CA ILE A 46 0.69 6.37 24.14
C ILE A 46 -0.69 6.08 24.73
N THR A 47 -1.62 7.02 24.62
CA THR A 47 -2.95 6.91 25.22
C THR A 47 -3.96 6.32 24.23
N THR A 48 -5.08 5.77 24.74
CA THR A 48 -6.20 5.35 23.88
C THR A 48 -6.78 6.52 23.07
N GLN A 49 -6.68 7.75 23.57
CA GLN A 49 -7.12 8.95 22.84
C GLN A 49 -6.24 9.20 21.62
N ASP A 50 -4.92 9.03 21.74
CA ASP A 50 -3.99 9.15 20.61
C ASP A 50 -4.29 8.12 19.53
N VAL A 51 -4.49 6.85 19.94
CA VAL A 51 -4.85 5.75 19.03
C VAL A 51 -6.19 6.05 18.33
N THR A 52 -7.18 6.55 19.06
CA THR A 52 -8.50 6.90 18.52
C THR A 52 -8.42 8.05 17.52
N ALA A 53 -7.71 9.14 17.87
CA ALA A 53 -7.52 10.29 16.99
C ALA A 53 -6.82 9.88 15.69
N ARG A 54 -5.79 9.03 15.80
CA ARG A 54 -5.05 8.51 14.65
C ARG A 54 -5.89 7.59 13.78
N ALA A 55 -6.72 6.73 14.36
CA ALA A 55 -7.65 5.88 13.62
C ALA A 55 -8.71 6.69 12.86
N ARG A 56 -9.22 7.79 13.45
CA ARG A 56 -10.14 8.71 12.76
C ARG A 56 -9.47 9.40 11.58
N LEU A 57 -8.23 9.88 11.77
CA LEU A 57 -7.44 10.47 10.68
C LEU A 57 -7.23 9.48 9.52
N LEU A 58 -6.89 8.22 9.84
CA LEU A 58 -6.73 7.17 8.84
C LEU A 58 -8.04 6.90 8.08
N ALA A 59 -9.17 6.77 8.78
CA ALA A 59 -10.47 6.58 8.13
C ALA A 59 -10.82 7.72 7.14
N LEU A 60 -10.58 8.98 7.53
CA LEU A 60 -10.80 10.14 6.65
C LEU A 60 -9.92 10.11 5.41
N SER A 61 -8.64 9.74 5.55
CA SER A 61 -7.71 9.62 4.41
C SER A 61 -8.15 8.55 3.40
N MET A 62 -8.89 7.54 3.85
CA MET A 62 -9.48 6.49 3.01
C MET A 62 -10.86 6.88 2.43
N GLY A 63 -11.33 8.11 2.66
CA GLY A 63 -12.67 8.55 2.25
C GLY A 63 -13.82 7.92 3.04
N MET A 64 -13.54 7.32 4.19
CA MET A 64 -14.53 6.65 5.04
C MET A 64 -15.03 7.58 6.14
N GLN A 65 -16.30 7.44 6.51
CA GLN A 65 -16.87 8.16 7.66
C GLN A 65 -16.38 7.53 8.98
N PRO A 66 -15.71 8.29 9.88
CA PRO A 66 -15.19 7.75 11.12
C PRO A 66 -16.31 7.37 12.10
N ASN A 67 -16.67 6.09 12.15
CA ASN A 67 -17.64 5.55 13.11
C ASN A 67 -17.01 4.52 14.05
N ALA A 68 -17.64 4.25 15.19
CA ALA A 68 -17.09 3.42 16.26
C ALA A 68 -16.60 2.04 15.77
N GLN A 69 -17.34 1.40 14.86
CA GLN A 69 -16.98 0.06 14.36
C GLN A 69 -15.72 0.10 13.47
N ILE A 70 -15.61 1.09 12.58
CA ILE A 70 -14.41 1.27 11.75
C ILE A 70 -13.21 1.59 12.63
N ILE A 71 -13.36 2.54 13.56
CA ILE A 71 -12.29 2.95 14.47
C ILE A 71 -11.77 1.76 15.28
N GLN A 72 -12.67 0.97 15.88
CA GLN A 72 -12.28 -0.20 16.67
C GLN A 72 -11.46 -1.22 15.86
N ARG A 73 -11.78 -1.41 14.57
CA ARG A 73 -11.01 -2.31 13.68
C ARG A 73 -9.62 -1.77 13.34
N LEU A 74 -9.47 -0.45 13.24
CA LEU A 74 -8.20 0.19 12.90
C LEU A 74 -7.25 0.32 14.10
N MET A 75 -7.79 0.35 15.32
CA MET A 75 -7.01 0.57 16.55
C MET A 75 -5.77 -0.33 16.70
N PRO A 76 -5.81 -1.66 16.46
CA PRO A 76 -4.62 -2.50 16.62
C PRO A 76 -3.47 -2.14 15.69
N GLN A 77 -3.77 -1.83 14.42
CA GLN A 77 -2.77 -1.42 13.43
C GLN A 77 -2.22 -0.02 13.75
N VAL A 78 -3.11 0.89 14.14
CA VAL A 78 -2.76 2.25 14.51
C VAL A 78 -1.90 2.31 15.77
N SER A 79 -2.16 1.46 16.77
CA SER A 79 -1.34 1.36 17.98
C SER A 79 0.10 0.98 17.63
N LYS A 80 0.29 -0.04 16.79
CA LYS A 80 1.63 -0.41 16.27
C LYS A 80 2.31 0.74 15.53
N GLN A 81 1.57 1.46 14.69
CA GLN A 81 2.11 2.62 13.97
C GLN A 81 2.53 3.75 14.92
N LEU A 82 1.77 4.02 15.99
CA LEU A 82 2.12 5.05 16.96
C LEU A 82 3.35 4.67 17.79
N ILE A 83 3.55 3.39 18.07
CA ILE A 83 4.79 2.88 18.68
C ILE A 83 5.98 3.17 17.76
N ASP A 84 5.87 2.79 16.48
CA ASP A 84 6.93 3.05 15.50
C ASP A 84 7.21 4.55 15.33
N GLN A 85 6.16 5.37 15.23
CA GLN A 85 6.29 6.83 15.15
C GLN A 85 6.96 7.41 16.39
N THR A 86 6.69 6.85 17.58
CA THR A 86 7.33 7.26 18.83
C THR A 86 8.82 6.94 18.80
N LEU A 87 9.21 5.76 18.33
CA LEU A 87 10.62 5.38 18.15
C LEU A 87 11.33 6.28 17.13
N GLN A 88 10.69 6.58 16.01
CA GLN A 88 11.21 7.53 15.01
C GLN A 88 11.43 8.91 15.63
N GLN A 89 10.45 9.42 16.38
CA GLN A 89 10.56 10.72 17.04
C GLN A 89 11.71 10.76 18.04
N GLN A 90 11.92 9.69 18.80
CA GLN A 90 13.05 9.57 19.73
C GLN A 90 14.39 9.59 18.99
N GLU A 91 14.51 8.90 17.86
CA GLU A 91 15.74 8.89 17.07
C GLU A 91 16.00 10.25 16.38
N ILE A 92 14.96 10.90 15.85
CA ILE A 92 15.03 12.27 15.31
C ILE A 92 15.61 13.22 16.35
N ASN A 93 15.08 13.16 17.58
CA ASN A 93 15.53 13.99 18.70
C ASN A 93 16.97 13.65 19.10
N LYS A 94 17.30 12.37 19.20
CA LYS A 94 18.65 11.88 19.54
C LYS A 94 19.72 12.38 18.56
N LEU A 95 19.39 12.42 17.27
CA LEU A 95 20.29 12.88 16.20
C LEU A 95 20.31 14.40 16.00
N GLY A 96 19.55 15.14 16.81
CA GLY A 96 19.46 16.60 16.76
C GLY A 96 18.83 17.13 15.47
N ILE A 97 17.95 16.35 14.84
CA ILE A 97 17.32 16.74 13.58
C ILE A 97 16.12 17.63 13.85
N THR A 98 16.11 18.79 13.20
CA THR A 98 15.04 19.79 13.33
C THR A 98 14.20 19.86 12.08
N VAL A 99 12.89 20.08 12.27
CA VAL A 99 11.92 20.30 11.19
C VAL A 99 11.31 21.69 11.42
N SER A 100 11.52 22.58 10.45
CA SER A 100 11.04 23.94 10.53
C SER A 100 9.52 24.02 10.36
N ASN A 101 8.92 25.09 10.86
CA ASN A 101 7.48 25.32 10.67
C ASN A 101 7.14 25.55 9.20
N GLN A 102 8.07 26.08 8.40
CA GLN A 102 7.86 26.26 6.97
C GLN A 102 7.74 24.91 6.25
N GLU A 103 8.60 23.94 6.54
CA GLU A 103 8.51 22.60 5.93
C GLU A 103 7.17 21.91 6.24
N VAL A 104 6.66 22.10 7.46
CA VAL A 104 5.34 21.58 7.85
C VAL A 104 4.23 22.32 7.09
N ALA A 105 4.32 23.65 6.97
CA ALA A 105 3.36 24.47 6.22
C ALA A 105 3.32 24.11 4.73
N ASP A 106 4.47 23.89 4.11
CA ASP A 106 4.59 23.48 2.70
C ASP A 106 3.94 22.10 2.47
N ALA A 107 4.17 21.15 3.38
CA ALA A 107 3.54 19.83 3.33
C ALA A 107 2.01 19.91 3.47
N ILE A 108 1.50 20.77 4.35
CA ILE A 108 0.05 21.02 4.50
C ILE A 108 -0.53 21.63 3.22
N SER A 109 0.13 22.64 2.67
CA SER A 109 -0.29 23.30 1.42
C SER A 109 -0.39 22.29 0.28
N HIS A 110 0.57 21.37 0.18
CA HIS A 110 0.53 20.30 -0.83
C HIS A 110 -0.65 19.33 -0.63
N ILE A 111 -0.97 18.98 0.62
CA ILE A 111 -2.16 18.16 0.94
C ILE A 111 -3.44 18.91 0.56
N GLU A 112 -3.54 20.19 0.87
CA GLU A 112 -4.70 21.02 0.54
C GLU A 112 -4.91 21.11 -0.97
N GLN A 113 -3.85 21.39 -1.73
CA GLN A 113 -3.87 21.43 -3.20
C GLN A 113 -4.28 20.08 -3.80
N SER A 114 -3.68 18.98 -3.33
CA SER A 114 -3.96 17.63 -3.84
C SER A 114 -5.40 17.19 -3.58
N ASN A 115 -6.06 17.75 -2.56
CA ASN A 115 -7.42 17.41 -2.17
C ASN A 115 -8.44 18.49 -2.55
N ASN A 116 -8.04 19.50 -3.33
CA ASN A 116 -8.88 20.66 -3.70
C ASN A 116 -9.52 21.35 -2.48
N ILE A 117 -8.75 21.47 -1.39
CA ILE A 117 -9.14 22.14 -0.16
C ILE A 117 -8.59 23.58 -0.21
N PRO A 118 -9.41 24.61 0.06
CA PRO A 118 -8.91 25.98 0.18
C PRO A 118 -7.87 26.11 1.28
N ALA A 119 -6.93 27.05 1.15
CA ALA A 119 -5.88 27.28 2.12
C ALA A 119 -6.42 27.46 3.56
N GLY A 120 -5.89 26.69 4.51
CA GLY A 120 -6.35 26.67 5.91
C GLY A 120 -7.65 25.90 6.15
N GLY A 121 -8.29 25.38 5.10
CA GLY A 121 -9.53 24.61 5.19
C GLY A 121 -9.34 23.21 5.75
N LEU A 122 -8.11 22.68 5.75
CA LEU A 122 -7.84 21.33 6.25
C LEU A 122 -8.07 21.22 7.77
N GLN A 123 -7.67 22.24 8.53
CA GLN A 123 -7.88 22.28 9.98
C GLN A 123 -9.37 22.15 10.31
N THR A 124 -10.20 22.99 9.71
CA THR A 124 -11.66 23.01 9.93
C THR A 124 -12.29 21.66 9.58
N ARG A 125 -11.85 21.00 8.50
CA ARG A 125 -12.38 19.69 8.10
C ARG A 125 -12.02 18.59 9.10
N LEU A 126 -10.79 18.59 9.62
CA LEU A 126 -10.35 17.61 10.61
C LEU A 126 -11.07 17.79 11.94
N GLU A 127 -11.21 19.03 12.40
CA GLU A 127 -11.90 19.35 13.65
C GLU A 127 -13.39 18.98 13.57
N ALA A 128 -14.05 19.25 12.44
CA ALA A 128 -15.44 18.82 12.21
C ALA A 128 -15.62 17.30 12.25
N ALA A 129 -14.57 16.54 11.90
CA ALA A 129 -14.54 15.08 11.96
C ALA A 129 -14.00 14.53 13.30
N GLY A 130 -13.80 15.38 14.31
CA GLY A 130 -13.32 14.97 15.63
C GLY A 130 -11.86 14.48 15.65
N VAL A 131 -11.04 14.99 14.73
CA VAL A 131 -9.59 14.76 14.67
C VAL A 131 -8.86 16.03 15.09
N PRO A 132 -8.08 16.01 16.19
CA PRO A 132 -7.25 17.15 16.57
C PRO A 132 -6.25 17.49 15.47
N TYR A 133 -6.13 18.78 15.14
CA TYR A 133 -5.19 19.23 14.11
C TYR A 133 -3.74 18.86 14.44
N SER A 134 -3.39 18.88 15.73
CA SER A 134 -2.08 18.45 16.25
C SER A 134 -1.72 17.01 15.87
N THR A 135 -2.69 16.11 15.71
CA THR A 135 -2.44 14.72 15.28
C THR A 135 -1.83 14.66 13.88
N LEU A 136 -2.34 15.47 12.95
CA LEU A 136 -1.77 15.57 11.60
C LEU A 136 -0.41 16.28 11.62
N LEU A 137 -0.30 17.38 12.37
CA LEU A 137 0.96 18.13 12.47
C LEU A 137 2.10 17.25 13.02
N SER A 138 1.82 16.43 14.04
CA SER A 138 2.79 15.49 14.59
C SER A 138 3.23 14.47 13.54
N GLN A 139 2.28 13.89 12.79
CA GLN A 139 2.60 12.95 11.72
C GLN A 139 3.51 13.55 10.65
N ILE A 140 3.15 14.72 10.15
CA ILE A 140 3.92 15.41 9.10
C ILE A 140 5.32 15.71 9.60
N ARG A 141 5.43 16.27 10.82
CA ARG A 141 6.72 16.61 11.42
C ARG A 141 7.60 15.38 11.62
N THR A 142 7.06 14.30 12.18
CA THR A 142 7.82 13.06 12.36
C THR A 142 8.20 12.44 11.01
N GLY A 143 7.33 12.47 10.01
CA GLY A 143 7.62 11.99 8.65
C GLY A 143 8.77 12.74 7.97
N ILE A 144 8.73 14.08 7.97
CA ILE A 144 9.81 14.92 7.43
C ILE A 144 11.11 14.69 8.21
N GLY A 145 11.03 14.65 9.55
CA GLY A 145 12.19 14.40 10.40
C GLY A 145 12.81 13.02 10.11
N TRP A 146 11.98 12.00 9.89
CA TRP A 146 12.45 10.66 9.57
C TRP A 146 13.14 10.59 8.21
N GLN A 147 12.59 11.25 7.19
CA GLN A 147 13.28 11.37 5.89
C GLN A 147 14.67 12.02 6.05
N LYS A 148 14.77 13.07 6.86
CA LYS A 148 16.07 13.69 7.19
C LYS A 148 17.02 12.75 7.94
N VAL A 149 16.51 11.90 8.85
CA VAL A 149 17.32 10.83 9.49
C VAL A 149 17.93 9.94 8.43
N LEU A 150 17.11 9.40 7.53
CA LEU A 150 17.56 8.46 6.50
C LEU A 150 18.57 9.10 5.54
N HIS A 151 18.33 10.34 5.11
CA HIS A 151 19.29 11.09 4.29
C HIS A 151 20.62 11.30 5.02
N LYS A 152 20.59 11.66 6.30
CA LYS A 152 21.81 11.87 7.11
C LYS A 152 22.59 10.57 7.31
N VAL A 153 21.90 9.46 7.54
CA VAL A 153 22.50 8.14 7.79
C VAL A 153 23.09 7.55 6.51
N LEU A 154 22.38 7.65 5.39
CA LEU A 154 22.85 7.17 4.09
C LEU A 154 23.97 8.04 3.52
N GLY A 155 23.93 9.35 3.77
CA GLY A 155 24.98 10.28 3.38
C GLY A 155 25.33 10.15 1.89
N PRO A 156 26.63 10.02 1.52
CA PRO A 156 27.06 9.83 0.14
C PRO A 156 26.54 8.52 -0.50
N GLY A 157 26.18 7.52 0.29
CA GLY A 157 25.65 6.24 -0.18
C GLY A 157 24.21 6.29 -0.69
N LEU A 158 23.51 7.42 -0.49
CA LEU A 158 22.17 7.62 -1.03
C LEU A 158 22.22 7.73 -2.57
N GLU A 159 23.10 8.56 -3.09
CA GLU A 159 23.21 8.86 -4.52
C GLU A 159 23.73 7.66 -5.32
N PRO A 160 23.02 7.20 -6.36
CA PRO A 160 23.48 6.12 -7.22
C PRO A 160 24.69 6.54 -8.05
N THR A 161 25.70 5.68 -8.10
CA THR A 161 26.84 5.87 -9.02
C THR A 161 26.44 5.50 -10.45
N PRO A 162 27.18 5.97 -11.47
CA PRO A 162 26.97 5.49 -12.84
C PRO A 162 27.08 3.96 -12.97
N GLY A 163 27.91 3.33 -12.13
CA GLY A 163 28.03 1.87 -12.05
C GLY A 163 26.75 1.20 -11.54
N ASP A 164 26.11 1.76 -10.52
CA ASP A 164 24.83 1.25 -9.99
C ASP A 164 23.73 1.31 -11.06
N ILE A 165 23.63 2.43 -11.77
CA ILE A 165 22.66 2.62 -12.85
C ILE A 165 22.93 1.62 -13.99
N ALA A 166 24.19 1.46 -14.40
CA ALA A 166 24.56 0.51 -15.45
C ALA A 166 24.27 -0.94 -15.07
N ALA A 167 24.55 -1.33 -13.81
CA ALA A 167 24.26 -2.66 -13.29
C ALA A 167 22.75 -2.91 -13.25
N GLN A 168 21.96 -1.96 -12.73
CA GLN A 168 20.52 -2.07 -12.66
C GLN A 168 19.88 -2.11 -14.06
N LYS A 169 20.37 -1.30 -15.01
CA LYS A 169 19.93 -1.32 -16.41
C LYS A 169 20.25 -2.65 -17.08
N THR A 170 21.40 -3.24 -16.79
CA THR A 170 21.80 -4.56 -17.29
C THR A 170 20.89 -5.66 -16.72
N ALA A 171 20.58 -5.59 -15.42
CA ALA A 171 19.63 -6.52 -14.79
C ALA A 171 18.23 -6.38 -15.39
N LEU A 172 17.74 -5.16 -15.61
CA LEU A 172 16.44 -4.92 -16.25
C LEU A 172 16.43 -5.46 -17.70
N LYS A 173 17.49 -5.22 -18.48
CA LYS A 173 17.67 -5.79 -19.83
C LYS A 173 17.65 -7.31 -19.84
N ALA A 174 18.35 -7.94 -18.91
CA ALA A 174 18.39 -9.39 -18.80
C ALA A 174 17.02 -9.99 -18.44
N ASN A 175 16.13 -9.21 -17.83
CA ASN A 175 14.76 -9.61 -17.54
C ASN A 175 13.78 -9.23 -18.66
N LEU A 176 14.13 -8.34 -19.60
CA LEU A 176 13.32 -8.05 -20.77
C LEU A 176 13.41 -9.20 -21.78
N GLY A 177 12.25 -9.70 -22.22
CA GLY A 177 12.12 -10.87 -23.09
C GLY A 177 12.37 -12.20 -22.39
N ALA A 178 12.64 -12.21 -21.07
CA ALA A 178 12.82 -13.44 -20.31
C ALA A 178 11.47 -14.05 -19.97
N THR A 179 11.24 -15.29 -20.39
CA THR A 179 10.10 -16.09 -19.98
C THR A 179 10.25 -16.51 -18.51
N ARG A 180 9.24 -16.21 -17.70
CA ARG A 180 9.05 -16.82 -16.36
C ARG A 180 8.11 -18.00 -16.48
N TYR A 181 8.38 -19.03 -15.68
CA TYR A 181 7.62 -20.27 -15.64
C TYR A 181 7.10 -20.45 -14.21
N HIS A 182 5.78 -20.59 -14.05
CA HIS A 182 5.17 -21.01 -12.80
C HIS A 182 5.23 -22.52 -12.73
N LEU A 183 5.99 -23.06 -11.79
CA LEU A 183 6.28 -24.49 -11.71
C LEU A 183 5.86 -25.05 -10.36
N ALA A 184 5.42 -26.29 -10.38
CA ALA A 184 5.37 -27.13 -9.19
C ALA A 184 6.33 -28.32 -9.36
N GLU A 185 6.95 -28.80 -8.28
CA GLU A 185 7.93 -29.87 -8.27
C GLU A 185 7.59 -31.01 -7.29
N ILE A 186 8.06 -32.21 -7.61
CA ILE A 186 8.18 -33.35 -6.69
C ILE A 186 9.60 -33.88 -6.81
N PHE A 187 10.31 -33.91 -5.69
CA PHE A 187 11.69 -34.42 -5.63
C PHE A 187 11.74 -35.77 -4.92
N ILE A 188 12.39 -36.74 -5.56
CA ILE A 188 12.61 -38.10 -5.06
C ILE A 188 14.12 -38.30 -4.93
N PRO A 189 14.67 -38.32 -3.70
CA PRO A 189 16.11 -38.40 -3.51
C PRO A 189 16.65 -39.80 -3.82
N VAL A 190 17.91 -39.84 -4.25
CA VAL A 190 18.75 -41.03 -4.33
C VAL A 190 19.91 -40.82 -3.37
N THR A 191 19.84 -41.47 -2.20
CA THR A 191 20.84 -41.34 -1.13
C THR A 191 22.04 -42.26 -1.33
N ASP A 192 21.83 -43.42 -1.96
CA ASP A 192 22.88 -44.37 -2.34
C ASP A 192 22.77 -44.67 -3.86
N PRO A 193 23.87 -44.63 -4.64
CA PRO A 193 23.87 -45.06 -6.03
C PRO A 193 23.24 -46.44 -6.30
N SER A 194 23.21 -47.36 -5.34
CA SER A 194 22.53 -48.66 -5.50
C SER A 194 21.01 -48.55 -5.60
N ASP A 195 20.42 -47.48 -5.06
CA ASP A 195 18.97 -47.27 -4.96
C ASP A 195 18.39 -46.57 -6.19
N GLU A 196 19.24 -46.24 -7.17
CA GLU A 196 18.88 -45.52 -8.38
C GLU A 196 17.66 -46.11 -9.10
N THR A 197 17.68 -47.42 -9.34
CA THR A 197 16.59 -48.15 -10.02
C THR A 197 15.30 -48.09 -9.20
N THR A 198 15.40 -48.16 -7.87
CA THR A 198 14.26 -48.10 -6.96
C THR A 198 13.63 -46.71 -6.98
N ALA A 199 14.44 -45.65 -6.89
CA ALA A 199 13.98 -44.28 -6.96
C ALA A 199 13.34 -43.95 -8.31
N GLN A 200 13.91 -44.44 -9.42
CA GLN A 200 13.33 -44.27 -10.75
C GLN A 200 11.96 -44.96 -10.87
N ASN A 201 11.84 -46.19 -10.38
CA ASN A 201 10.57 -46.93 -10.36
C ASN A 201 9.51 -46.23 -9.49
N PHE A 202 9.93 -45.66 -8.36
CA PHE A 202 9.06 -44.87 -7.51
C PHE A 202 8.58 -43.60 -8.22
N ALA A 203 9.49 -42.87 -8.90
CA ALA A 203 9.13 -41.69 -9.69
C ALA A 203 8.14 -42.02 -10.82
N ASN A 204 8.33 -43.16 -11.50
CA ASN A 204 7.38 -43.64 -12.50
C ASN A 204 5.99 -43.94 -11.89
N THR A 205 5.94 -44.45 -10.66
CA THR A 205 4.68 -44.71 -9.94
C THR A 205 3.96 -43.40 -9.59
N VAL A 206 4.70 -42.41 -9.10
CA VAL A 206 4.17 -41.06 -8.81
C VAL A 206 3.56 -40.43 -10.06
N ILE A 207 4.25 -40.51 -11.20
CA ILE A 207 3.72 -40.00 -12.48
C ILE A 207 2.46 -40.74 -12.92
N ALA A 208 2.39 -42.06 -12.72
CA ALA A 208 1.19 -42.83 -13.08
C ALA A 208 -0.04 -42.31 -12.31
N GLN A 209 0.11 -41.97 -11.03
CA GLN A 209 -0.97 -41.37 -10.23
C GLN A 209 -1.35 -39.97 -10.73
N LEU A 210 -0.36 -39.13 -11.01
CA LEU A 210 -0.59 -37.79 -11.56
C LEU A 210 -1.33 -37.84 -12.90
N ARG A 211 -0.96 -38.76 -13.79
CA ARG A 211 -1.62 -38.97 -15.09
C ARG A 211 -3.04 -39.53 -14.97
N GLN A 212 -3.36 -40.20 -13.87
CA GLN A 212 -4.72 -40.66 -13.55
C GLN A 212 -5.61 -39.53 -12.99
N GLY A 213 -5.07 -38.32 -12.86
CA GLY A 213 -5.81 -37.13 -12.42
C GLY A 213 -5.68 -36.81 -10.93
N ALA A 214 -4.75 -37.45 -10.22
CA ALA A 214 -4.44 -37.05 -8.85
C ALA A 214 -3.95 -35.59 -8.80
N PRO A 215 -4.46 -34.74 -7.90
CA PRO A 215 -4.02 -33.35 -7.83
C PRO A 215 -2.54 -33.25 -7.44
N PHE A 216 -1.76 -32.53 -8.24
CA PHE A 216 -0.30 -32.40 -8.04
C PHE A 216 0.08 -31.95 -6.63
N PRO A 217 -0.57 -30.92 -6.03
CA PRO A 217 -0.24 -30.50 -4.66
C PRO A 217 -0.38 -31.60 -3.61
N ILE A 218 -1.36 -32.50 -3.78
CA ILE A 218 -1.60 -33.60 -2.84
C ILE A 218 -0.51 -34.66 -2.97
N VAL A 219 -0.16 -35.01 -4.21
CA VAL A 219 0.91 -35.98 -4.51
C VAL A 219 2.26 -35.43 -4.05
N ALA A 220 2.53 -34.14 -4.26
CA ALA A 220 3.74 -33.48 -3.80
C ALA A 220 3.86 -33.51 -2.27
N ALA A 221 2.81 -33.14 -1.55
CA ALA A 221 2.79 -33.18 -0.09
C ALA A 221 3.01 -34.59 0.47
N GLN A 222 2.58 -35.62 -0.27
CA GLN A 222 2.67 -37.01 0.18
C GLN A 222 4.03 -37.67 -0.13
N PHE A 223 4.64 -37.37 -1.28
CA PHE A 223 5.78 -38.14 -1.79
C PHE A 223 7.04 -37.32 -2.05
N SER A 224 6.94 -35.99 -2.14
CA SER A 224 8.12 -35.15 -2.36
C SER A 224 8.95 -35.03 -1.08
N GLN A 225 10.28 -35.04 -1.24
CA GLN A 225 11.23 -34.69 -0.18
C GLN A 225 11.87 -33.32 -0.41
N SER A 226 11.29 -32.48 -1.28
CA SER A 226 11.67 -31.06 -1.43
C SER A 226 11.12 -30.21 -0.28
N GLN A 227 11.69 -29.01 -0.10
CA GLN A 227 11.17 -28.02 0.87
C GLN A 227 9.78 -27.50 0.49
N THR A 228 9.44 -27.53 -0.80
CA THR A 228 8.16 -27.09 -1.35
C THR A 228 7.03 -28.09 -1.14
N ALA A 229 7.33 -29.33 -0.71
CA ALA A 229 6.35 -30.41 -0.57
C ALA A 229 5.10 -30.00 0.23
N LEU A 230 5.28 -29.36 1.38
CA LEU A 230 4.19 -28.90 2.24
C LEU A 230 3.36 -27.76 1.62
N SER A 231 3.95 -27.02 0.68
CA SER A 231 3.29 -25.99 -0.13
C SER A 231 2.75 -26.56 -1.44
N GLY A 232 2.55 -27.88 -1.53
CA GLY A 232 2.04 -28.52 -2.73
C GLY A 232 3.06 -28.61 -3.87
N GLY A 233 4.35 -28.47 -3.58
CA GLY A 233 5.42 -28.46 -4.58
C GLY A 233 5.60 -27.11 -5.28
N ASP A 234 4.86 -26.06 -4.91
CA ASP A 234 4.89 -24.77 -5.62
C ASP A 234 6.26 -24.07 -5.50
N LEU A 235 6.89 -23.81 -6.65
CA LEU A 235 8.14 -23.04 -6.79
C LEU A 235 7.87 -21.57 -7.15
N GLY A 236 6.64 -21.20 -7.49
CA GLY A 236 6.29 -19.90 -8.02
C GLY A 236 6.90 -19.62 -9.40
N TYR A 237 7.02 -18.33 -9.74
CA TYR A 237 7.57 -17.88 -11.02
C TYR A 237 9.10 -17.84 -11.05
N VAL A 238 9.70 -18.86 -11.66
CA VAL A 238 11.15 -19.02 -11.79
C VAL A 238 11.64 -18.79 -13.22
N ARG A 239 12.94 -18.55 -13.37
CA ARG A 239 13.65 -18.54 -14.67
C ARG A 239 14.30 -19.90 -14.91
N LEU A 240 14.43 -20.29 -16.17
CA LEU A 240 15.18 -21.51 -16.52
C LEU A 240 16.62 -21.52 -15.98
N SER A 241 17.25 -20.35 -15.83
CA SER A 241 18.61 -20.24 -15.27
C SER A 241 18.70 -20.50 -13.77
N GLN A 242 17.57 -20.64 -13.08
CA GLN A 242 17.50 -20.98 -11.65
C GLN A 242 17.26 -22.48 -11.42
N LEU A 243 17.01 -23.25 -12.50
CA LEU A 243 16.73 -24.68 -12.45
C LEU A 243 17.99 -25.48 -12.81
N ASP A 244 18.00 -26.77 -12.46
CA ASP A 244 18.97 -27.71 -13.02
C ASP A 244 18.88 -27.74 -14.55
N ALA A 245 20.02 -27.94 -15.23
CA ALA A 245 20.09 -27.89 -16.68
C ALA A 245 19.15 -28.89 -17.36
N SER A 246 18.99 -30.09 -16.79
CA SER A 246 18.08 -31.11 -17.31
C SER A 246 16.62 -30.67 -17.16
N VAL A 247 16.26 -30.12 -16.00
CA VAL A 247 14.90 -29.63 -15.72
C VAL A 247 14.57 -28.45 -16.64
N ALA A 248 15.50 -27.50 -16.76
CA ALA A 248 15.35 -26.36 -17.65
C ALA A 248 15.11 -26.77 -19.11
N ALA A 249 15.85 -27.77 -19.61
CA ALA A 249 15.70 -28.29 -20.96
C ALA A 249 14.31 -28.91 -21.20
N THR A 250 13.78 -29.63 -20.20
CA THR A 250 12.44 -30.21 -20.23
C THR A 250 11.36 -29.14 -20.16
N VAL A 251 11.39 -28.25 -19.15
CA VAL A 251 10.39 -27.18 -18.94
C VAL A 251 10.27 -26.28 -20.16
N LYS A 252 11.39 -25.96 -20.83
CA LYS A 252 11.39 -25.13 -22.05
C LYS A 252 10.48 -25.68 -23.16
N GLN A 253 10.31 -26.99 -23.23
CA GLN A 253 9.54 -27.67 -24.27
C GLN A 253 8.11 -28.03 -23.82
N MET A 254 7.80 -27.86 -22.52
CA MET A 254 6.50 -28.23 -21.98
C MET A 254 5.39 -27.22 -22.39
N PRO A 255 4.18 -27.71 -22.74
CA PRO A 255 2.99 -26.89 -22.79
C PRO A 255 2.47 -26.63 -21.37
N ILE A 256 1.73 -25.53 -21.21
CA ILE A 256 1.06 -25.20 -19.95
C ILE A 256 0.08 -26.33 -19.57
N GLY A 257 0.07 -26.69 -18.29
CA GLY A 257 -0.68 -27.80 -17.70
C GLY A 257 0.04 -29.15 -17.75
N ALA A 258 1.14 -29.29 -18.50
CA ALA A 258 1.82 -30.57 -18.64
C ALA A 258 2.64 -30.95 -17.41
N ILE A 259 2.79 -32.27 -17.22
CA ILE A 259 3.61 -32.90 -16.19
C ILE A 259 4.75 -33.66 -16.88
N SER A 260 5.99 -33.49 -16.42
CA SER A 260 7.17 -34.11 -17.01
C SER A 260 7.24 -35.63 -16.74
N ASN A 261 8.11 -36.31 -17.50
CA ASN A 261 8.65 -37.61 -17.06
C ASN A 261 9.63 -37.39 -15.88
N PRO A 262 10.12 -38.44 -15.18
CA PRO A 262 11.13 -38.26 -14.15
C PRO A 262 12.41 -37.72 -14.79
N ILE A 263 12.88 -36.59 -14.29
CA ILE A 263 14.07 -35.91 -14.77
C ILE A 263 15.19 -36.26 -13.81
N ARG A 264 16.28 -36.83 -14.32
CA ARG A 264 17.44 -37.11 -13.49
C ARG A 264 18.17 -35.80 -13.16
N VAL A 265 18.35 -35.53 -11.87
CA VAL A 265 19.04 -34.35 -11.34
C VAL A 265 20.11 -34.77 -10.32
N PRO A 266 21.05 -33.88 -9.93
CA PRO A 266 21.94 -34.15 -8.82
C PRO A 266 21.15 -34.51 -7.55
N GLY A 267 21.46 -35.66 -6.96
CA GLY A 267 20.82 -36.13 -5.73
C GLY A 267 19.49 -36.87 -5.91
N GLY A 268 18.96 -37.04 -7.13
CA GLY A 268 17.75 -37.85 -7.32
C GLY A 268 17.00 -37.64 -8.62
N TYR A 269 15.67 -37.73 -8.55
CA TYR A 269 14.74 -37.50 -9.65
C TYR A 269 13.78 -36.36 -9.30
N GLU A 270 13.46 -35.55 -10.30
CA GLU A 270 12.49 -34.47 -10.20
C GLU A 270 11.34 -34.69 -11.19
N ILE A 271 10.13 -34.39 -10.76
CA ILE A 271 8.93 -34.36 -11.62
C ILE A 271 8.39 -32.95 -11.51
N VAL A 272 8.22 -32.27 -12.65
CA VAL A 272 7.75 -30.89 -12.67
C VAL A 272 6.42 -30.78 -13.41
N GLN A 273 5.56 -29.88 -12.94
CA GLN A 273 4.37 -29.42 -13.65
C GLN A 273 4.56 -27.96 -14.07
N LEU A 274 4.28 -27.67 -15.34
CA LEU A 274 4.23 -26.30 -15.82
C LEU A 274 2.82 -25.75 -15.67
N GLU A 275 2.60 -24.83 -14.74
CA GLU A 275 1.27 -24.29 -14.46
C GLU A 275 0.96 -23.03 -15.28
N ASP A 276 1.96 -22.20 -15.53
CA ASP A 276 1.84 -21.01 -16.39
C ASP A 276 3.22 -20.60 -16.94
N LYS A 277 3.26 -19.84 -18.04
CA LYS A 277 4.47 -19.13 -18.47
C LYS A 277 4.12 -17.80 -19.13
N HIS A 278 4.89 -16.76 -18.80
CA HIS A 278 4.74 -15.44 -19.42
C HIS A 278 6.09 -14.79 -19.69
N ASP A 279 6.16 -14.03 -20.78
CA ASP A 279 7.34 -13.22 -21.10
C ASP A 279 7.29 -11.90 -20.33
N ILE A 280 8.34 -11.61 -19.56
CA ILE A 280 8.51 -10.29 -18.97
C ILE A 280 9.00 -9.32 -20.04
N GLY A 281 8.29 -8.21 -20.26
CA GLY A 281 8.81 -7.08 -21.05
C GLY A 281 8.87 -7.27 -22.58
N ASN A 282 8.49 -8.43 -23.12
CA ASN A 282 8.25 -8.59 -24.57
C ASN A 282 6.78 -8.30 -24.95
N GLN A 283 5.95 -7.96 -23.97
CA GLN A 283 4.59 -7.53 -24.20
C GLN A 283 4.62 -6.20 -24.94
N VAL A 284 4.05 -6.20 -26.14
CA VAL A 284 3.76 -4.97 -26.88
C VAL A 284 2.81 -4.16 -26.02
N GLN A 285 3.30 -3.05 -25.50
CA GLN A 285 2.51 -2.10 -24.72
C GLN A 285 1.81 -1.15 -25.68
N THR A 286 0.57 -0.82 -25.35
CA THR A 286 -0.18 0.20 -26.08
C THR A 286 0.06 1.54 -25.41
N ILE A 287 0.84 2.40 -26.05
CA ILE A 287 1.06 3.78 -25.61
C ILE A 287 0.07 4.67 -26.35
N LEU A 288 -0.70 5.45 -25.59
CA LEU A 288 -1.67 6.40 -26.11
C LEU A 288 -1.14 7.81 -25.96
N ASP A 289 -1.25 8.60 -27.02
CA ASP A 289 -1.23 10.05 -26.93
C ASP A 289 -2.69 10.52 -26.85
N ILE A 290 -3.06 11.20 -25.76
CA ILE A 290 -4.43 11.63 -25.52
C ILE A 290 -4.52 13.13 -25.29
N ARG A 291 -5.66 13.72 -25.63
CA ARG A 291 -6.07 15.04 -25.14
C ARG A 291 -7.33 14.94 -24.34
N GLN A 292 -7.36 15.67 -23.24
CA GLN A 292 -8.53 15.80 -22.39
C GLN A 292 -8.98 17.26 -22.29
N ALA A 293 -10.27 17.44 -22.09
CA ALA A 293 -10.85 18.72 -21.71
C ALA A 293 -11.70 18.52 -20.46
N TYR A 294 -11.51 19.39 -19.47
CA TYR A 294 -12.21 19.33 -18.20
C TYR A 294 -13.03 20.61 -17.99
N GLY A 295 -14.31 20.45 -17.65
CA GLY A 295 -15.18 21.52 -17.19
C GLY A 295 -15.49 21.33 -15.70
N GLN A 296 -14.99 22.24 -14.86
CA GLN A 296 -15.30 22.26 -13.44
C GLN A 296 -16.75 22.71 -13.21
N TYR A 297 -17.49 22.01 -12.34
CA TYR A 297 -18.83 22.45 -11.99
C TYR A 297 -18.78 23.76 -11.19
N PRO A 298 -19.73 24.69 -11.43
CA PRO A 298 -19.88 25.88 -10.60
C PRO A 298 -20.18 25.57 -9.14
N GLN A 299 -20.82 24.42 -8.87
CA GLN A 299 -21.10 23.88 -7.54
C GLN A 299 -20.85 22.36 -7.56
N PRO A 300 -20.09 21.81 -6.60
CA PRO A 300 -19.84 20.37 -6.50
C PRO A 300 -21.13 19.57 -6.35
N VAL A 301 -21.08 18.28 -6.68
CA VAL A 301 -22.20 17.35 -6.47
C VAL A 301 -22.44 17.15 -4.98
N SER A 302 -23.67 17.41 -4.51
CA SER A 302 -24.12 17.05 -3.15
C SER A 302 -24.62 15.61 -3.14
N ASP A 303 -24.25 14.83 -2.12
CA ASP A 303 -24.80 13.48 -1.84
C ASP A 303 -24.66 12.46 -2.99
N GLY A 304 -23.71 12.68 -3.90
CA GLY A 304 -23.42 11.78 -5.02
C GLY A 304 -24.47 11.79 -6.15
N GLN A 305 -25.46 12.69 -6.11
CA GLN A 305 -26.49 12.81 -7.14
C GLN A 305 -26.36 14.10 -7.96
N LEU A 306 -26.34 13.98 -9.29
CA LEU A 306 -26.29 15.13 -10.19
C LEU A 306 -27.57 15.97 -10.06
N GLY A 307 -27.41 17.24 -9.67
CA GLY A 307 -28.50 18.22 -9.69
C GLY A 307 -28.72 18.83 -11.08
N GLN A 308 -29.81 19.57 -11.23
CA GLN A 308 -30.17 20.20 -12.51
C GLN A 308 -29.09 21.17 -13.02
N ALA A 309 -28.39 21.86 -12.12
CA ALA A 309 -27.31 22.77 -12.48
C ALA A 309 -26.13 22.02 -13.14
N GLN A 310 -25.74 20.88 -12.57
CA GLN A 310 -24.68 20.04 -13.14
C GLN A 310 -25.12 19.42 -14.45
N ILE A 311 -26.37 18.94 -14.56
CA ILE A 311 -26.91 18.41 -15.83
C ILE A 311 -26.88 19.49 -16.93
N ASN A 312 -27.33 20.71 -16.62
CA ASN A 312 -27.28 21.83 -17.56
C ASN A 312 -25.84 22.17 -17.97
N PHE A 313 -24.91 22.16 -17.02
CA PHE A 313 -23.49 22.38 -17.29
C PHE A 313 -22.91 21.30 -18.20
N ILE A 314 -23.17 20.02 -17.91
CA ILE A 314 -22.74 18.89 -18.74
C ILE A 314 -23.27 19.05 -20.17
N ASN A 315 -24.54 19.40 -20.33
CA ASN A 315 -25.13 19.61 -21.65
C ASN A 315 -24.43 20.75 -22.41
N GLN A 316 -24.21 21.90 -21.76
CA GLN A 316 -23.49 23.02 -22.35
C GLN A 316 -22.04 22.67 -22.71
N PHE A 317 -21.36 21.96 -21.82
CA PHE A 317 -20.01 21.43 -22.05
C PHE A 317 -19.99 20.53 -23.27
N MET A 318 -20.91 19.57 -23.35
CA MET A 318 -21.00 18.62 -24.46
C MET A 318 -21.38 19.29 -25.79
N THR A 319 -22.23 20.32 -25.80
CA THR A 319 -22.52 21.08 -27.02
C THR A 319 -21.26 21.73 -27.60
N LYS A 320 -20.39 22.29 -26.75
CA LYS A 320 -19.09 22.81 -27.20
C LYS A 320 -18.14 21.68 -27.59
N ALA A 321 -18.10 20.61 -26.80
CA ALA A 321 -17.22 19.47 -27.00
C ALA A 321 -17.47 18.78 -28.35
N GLN A 322 -18.72 18.63 -28.78
CA GLN A 322 -19.08 17.99 -30.05
C GLN A 322 -18.41 18.65 -31.27
N ASN A 323 -18.01 19.92 -31.18
CA ASN A 323 -17.29 20.63 -32.24
C ASN A 323 -15.78 20.37 -32.24
N ALA A 324 -15.22 19.77 -31.18
CA ALA A 324 -13.82 19.42 -31.08
C ALA A 324 -13.52 18.13 -31.86
N LYS A 325 -13.20 18.27 -33.15
CA LYS A 325 -12.94 17.16 -34.08
C LYS A 325 -11.47 16.75 -34.19
N SER A 326 -10.58 17.42 -33.45
CA SER A 326 -9.15 17.15 -33.43
C SER A 326 -8.59 17.35 -32.03
N CYS A 327 -7.42 16.76 -31.78
CA CYS A 327 -6.75 16.92 -30.49
C CYS A 327 -6.43 18.38 -30.15
N SER A 328 -6.02 19.19 -31.12
CA SER A 328 -5.83 20.63 -30.92
C SER A 328 -7.14 21.36 -30.60
N ALA A 329 -8.27 20.90 -31.15
CA ALA A 329 -9.58 21.45 -30.78
C ALA A 329 -9.99 21.05 -29.35
N VAL A 330 -9.58 19.87 -28.87
CA VAL A 330 -9.77 19.46 -27.46
C VAL A 330 -8.92 20.32 -26.53
N GLU A 331 -7.67 20.62 -26.89
CA GLU A 331 -6.82 21.58 -26.15
C GLU A 331 -7.47 22.96 -26.07
N SER A 332 -8.01 23.44 -27.19
CA SER A 332 -8.72 24.73 -27.26
C SER A 332 -9.99 24.73 -26.42
N LEU A 333 -10.74 23.62 -26.39
CA LEU A 333 -11.89 23.44 -25.52
C LEU A 333 -11.46 23.51 -24.04
N ASN A 334 -10.41 22.80 -23.66
CA ASN A 334 -9.91 22.82 -22.28
C ASN A 334 -9.50 24.23 -21.84
N ALA A 335 -8.84 24.98 -22.74
CA ALA A 335 -8.48 26.38 -22.51
C ALA A 335 -9.71 27.28 -22.29
N ALA A 336 -10.79 27.05 -23.04
CA ALA A 336 -12.05 27.79 -22.85
C ALA A 336 -12.74 27.49 -21.50
N TYR A 337 -12.37 26.41 -20.82
CA TYR A 337 -12.83 26.05 -19.47
C TYR A 337 -11.76 26.29 -18.39
N GLY A 338 -10.71 27.06 -18.70
CA GLY A 338 -9.76 27.57 -17.72
C GLY A 338 -8.55 26.68 -17.44
N ASN A 339 -8.36 25.58 -18.18
CA ASN A 339 -7.21 24.67 -18.02
C ASN A 339 -6.99 24.18 -16.57
N VAL A 340 -8.08 23.90 -15.85
CA VAL A 340 -8.02 23.37 -14.46
C VAL A 340 -7.13 22.13 -14.37
N HIS A 341 -7.16 21.28 -15.40
CA HIS A 341 -6.22 20.18 -15.60
C HIS A 341 -5.48 20.34 -16.94
N PRO A 342 -4.20 19.92 -17.03
CA PRO A 342 -3.48 19.89 -18.30
C PRO A 342 -4.19 19.04 -19.34
N SER A 343 -4.38 19.60 -20.55
CA SER A 343 -5.02 18.88 -21.66
C SER A 343 -4.18 17.72 -22.17
N ASN A 344 -2.85 17.85 -22.14
CA ASN A 344 -1.90 16.80 -22.50
C ASN A 344 -1.25 16.23 -21.22
N PRO A 345 -1.59 15.00 -20.82
CA PRO A 345 -0.95 14.33 -19.69
C PRO A 345 0.39 13.66 -20.05
N GLY A 346 0.80 13.71 -21.32
CA GLY A 346 1.95 12.97 -21.84
C GLY A 346 1.57 11.55 -22.32
N PRO A 347 2.56 10.73 -22.68
CA PRO A 347 2.34 9.35 -23.11
C PRO A 347 1.69 8.51 -22.01
N VAL A 348 0.57 7.86 -22.34
CA VAL A 348 -0.19 7.03 -21.40
C VAL A 348 -0.02 5.55 -21.76
N ASN A 349 0.56 4.76 -20.86
CA ASN A 349 0.56 3.31 -20.99
C ASN A 349 -0.83 2.75 -20.64
N LEU A 350 -1.54 2.21 -21.64
CA LEU A 350 -2.89 1.70 -21.46
C LEU A 350 -2.98 0.64 -20.35
N ALA A 351 -1.94 -0.17 -20.15
CA ALA A 351 -1.94 -1.24 -19.13
C ALA A 351 -1.93 -0.70 -17.70
N THR A 352 -1.43 0.52 -17.46
CA THR A 352 -1.32 1.12 -16.12
C THR A 352 -2.48 2.06 -15.78
N VAL A 353 -3.40 2.30 -16.72
CA VAL A 353 -4.55 3.19 -16.50
C VAL A 353 -5.50 2.62 -15.44
N THR A 354 -5.79 3.44 -14.44
CA THR A 354 -6.84 3.19 -13.45
C THR A 354 -7.83 4.36 -13.43
N PRO A 355 -9.11 4.14 -13.10
CA PRO A 355 -9.74 2.86 -12.78
C PRO A 355 -9.98 1.97 -14.04
N PRO A 356 -10.26 0.65 -13.88
CA PRO A 356 -10.47 -0.27 -15.01
C PRO A 356 -11.58 0.15 -15.99
N ALA A 357 -12.60 0.88 -15.50
CA ALA A 357 -13.64 1.44 -16.36
C ALA A 357 -13.08 2.48 -17.35
N PHE A 358 -12.19 3.36 -16.88
CA PHE A 358 -11.54 4.37 -17.72
C PHE A 358 -10.56 3.74 -18.70
N GLN A 359 -9.81 2.73 -18.25
CA GLN A 359 -8.94 1.92 -19.11
C GLN A 359 -9.71 1.32 -20.29
N LYS A 360 -10.88 0.71 -20.04
CA LYS A 360 -11.74 0.13 -21.10
C LYS A 360 -12.23 1.19 -22.09
N ILE A 361 -12.56 2.39 -21.62
CA ILE A 361 -12.95 3.51 -22.48
C ILE A 361 -11.80 3.86 -23.43
N LEU A 362 -10.59 4.08 -22.90
CA LEU A 362 -9.42 4.38 -23.72
C LEU A 362 -9.02 3.23 -24.65
N ALA A 363 -9.19 1.98 -24.21
CA ALA A 363 -8.92 0.81 -25.03
C ALA A 363 -9.82 0.75 -26.27
N SER A 364 -11.10 1.09 -26.12
CA SER A 364 -12.11 1.00 -27.18
C SER A 364 -12.28 2.27 -28.03
N LEU A 365 -11.75 3.41 -27.58
CA LEU A 365 -11.95 4.69 -28.26
C LEU A 365 -11.16 4.75 -29.59
N PRO A 366 -11.83 5.01 -30.73
CA PRO A 366 -11.15 5.22 -32.01
C PRO A 366 -10.30 6.49 -32.01
N LEU A 367 -9.31 6.54 -32.90
CA LEU A 367 -8.48 7.74 -33.08
C LEU A 367 -9.34 8.94 -33.46
N ASN A 368 -8.97 10.11 -32.94
CA ASN A 368 -9.61 11.40 -33.18
C ASN A 368 -11.13 11.42 -32.89
N THR A 369 -11.59 10.54 -32.01
CA THR A 369 -12.98 10.46 -31.56
C THR A 369 -13.07 10.86 -30.09
N LEU A 370 -14.05 11.69 -29.75
CA LEU A 370 -14.33 12.07 -28.37
C LEU A 370 -15.01 10.92 -27.62
N SER A 371 -14.61 10.75 -26.36
CA SER A 371 -15.30 9.88 -25.42
C SER A 371 -16.71 10.40 -25.13
N ARG A 372 -17.52 9.53 -24.53
CA ARG A 372 -18.70 9.98 -23.77
C ARG A 372 -18.25 10.88 -22.62
N PRO A 373 -19.13 11.78 -22.12
CA PRO A 373 -18.81 12.58 -20.94
C PRO A 373 -18.48 11.66 -19.76
N LEU A 374 -17.31 11.87 -19.18
CA LEU A 374 -16.85 11.25 -17.95
C LEU A 374 -17.29 12.17 -16.81
N VAL A 375 -18.35 11.78 -16.13
CA VAL A 375 -18.94 12.58 -15.05
C VAL A 375 -18.21 12.24 -13.75
N GLU A 376 -17.64 13.26 -13.13
CA GLU A 376 -16.93 13.18 -11.85
C GLU A 376 -17.68 14.02 -10.79
N ALA A 377 -17.30 13.93 -9.52
CA ALA A 377 -17.95 14.68 -8.44
C ALA A 377 -17.76 16.21 -8.55
N ALA A 378 -16.60 16.63 -9.08
CA ALA A 378 -16.21 18.03 -9.18
C ALA A 378 -16.40 18.64 -10.58
N GLY A 379 -16.67 17.82 -11.61
CA GLY A 379 -16.75 18.29 -12.98
C GLY A 379 -17.06 17.19 -13.99
N VAL A 380 -16.91 17.54 -15.26
CA VAL A 380 -17.08 16.62 -16.39
C VAL A 380 -15.87 16.71 -17.30
N SER A 381 -15.38 15.57 -17.77
CA SER A 381 -14.29 15.49 -18.73
C SER A 381 -14.69 14.75 -20.00
N VAL A 382 -14.00 15.07 -21.10
CA VAL A 382 -13.97 14.27 -22.32
C VAL A 382 -12.53 14.03 -22.72
N VAL A 383 -12.28 12.87 -23.30
CA VAL A 383 -10.94 12.48 -23.76
C VAL A 383 -11.00 12.09 -25.23
N MET A 384 -9.93 12.35 -25.96
CA MET A 384 -9.70 11.94 -27.33
C MET A 384 -8.35 11.23 -27.43
N VAL A 385 -8.31 10.09 -28.11
CA VAL A 385 -7.04 9.42 -28.44
C VAL A 385 -6.51 10.00 -29.76
N CYS A 386 -5.36 10.66 -29.70
CA CYS A 386 -4.69 11.31 -30.83
C CYS A 386 -3.84 10.33 -31.61
N ASN A 387 -3.13 9.46 -30.89
CA ASN A 387 -2.29 8.42 -31.45
C ASN A 387 -2.34 7.15 -30.59
N ARG A 388 -2.16 6.00 -31.23
CA ARG A 388 -2.05 4.69 -30.58
C ARG A 388 -0.83 3.98 -31.13
N ALA A 389 0.25 3.99 -30.35
CA ALA A 389 1.47 3.31 -30.68
C ALA A 389 1.53 1.95 -29.97
N GLN A 390 2.00 0.95 -30.70
CA GLN A 390 2.37 -0.35 -30.14
C GLN A 390 3.89 -0.37 -30.00
N GLU A 391 4.36 -0.34 -28.77
CA GLU A 391 5.78 -0.25 -28.45
C GLU A 391 6.21 -1.46 -27.62
N LYS A 392 7.42 -1.97 -27.86
CA LYS A 392 8.01 -2.94 -26.92
C LYS A 392 8.27 -2.22 -25.61
N ALA A 393 8.10 -2.91 -24.49
CA ALA A 393 8.41 -2.35 -23.17
C ALA A 393 9.84 -1.78 -23.20
N GLN A 394 9.95 -0.46 -23.07
CA GLN A 394 11.23 0.21 -23.03
C GLN A 394 11.81 0.10 -21.62
N LEU A 395 13.13 0.11 -21.52
CA LEU A 395 13.77 0.26 -20.21
C LEU A 395 13.42 1.63 -19.64
N PRO A 396 13.25 1.74 -18.31
CA PRO A 396 13.16 3.04 -17.65
C PRO A 396 14.38 3.91 -17.98
N SER A 397 14.21 5.24 -17.94
CA SER A 397 15.31 6.17 -18.18
C SER A 397 16.36 6.06 -17.06
N ASP A 398 17.59 6.53 -17.30
CA ASP A 398 18.64 6.51 -16.26
C ASP A 398 18.21 7.31 -15.02
N LYS A 399 17.38 8.36 -15.19
CA LYS A 399 16.78 9.11 -14.09
C LYS A 399 15.78 8.25 -13.30
N ASP A 400 14.92 7.51 -13.98
CA ASP A 400 13.95 6.63 -13.32
C ASP A 400 14.66 5.49 -12.59
N ILE A 401 15.69 4.90 -13.21
CA ILE A 401 16.54 3.88 -12.58
C ILE A 401 17.23 4.45 -11.33
N SER A 402 17.76 5.68 -11.42
CA SER A 402 18.36 6.36 -10.26
C SER A 402 17.35 6.51 -9.12
N ASN A 403 16.15 7.01 -9.41
CA ASN A 403 15.08 7.16 -8.41
C ASN A 403 14.71 5.82 -7.76
N MET A 404 14.56 4.75 -8.55
CA MET A 404 14.29 3.40 -8.04
C MET A 404 15.38 2.89 -7.09
N ILE A 405 16.65 3.18 -7.39
CA ILE A 405 17.78 2.79 -6.53
C ILE A 405 17.74 3.59 -5.22
N VAL A 406 17.50 4.90 -5.29
CA VAL A 406 17.37 5.78 -4.12
C VAL A 406 16.23 5.30 -3.22
N GLU A 407 15.03 5.08 -3.78
CA GLU A 407 13.85 4.60 -3.06
C GLU A 407 14.14 3.29 -2.33
N ARG A 408 14.73 2.31 -3.02
CA ARG A 408 15.12 1.03 -2.42
C ARG A 408 16.13 1.19 -1.28
N ARG A 409 17.13 2.06 -1.46
CA ARG A 409 18.15 2.31 -0.41
C ARG A 409 17.52 2.94 0.83
N VAL A 410 16.62 3.91 0.64
CA VAL A 410 15.88 4.57 1.72
C VAL A 410 14.98 3.57 2.44
N GLU A 411 14.25 2.74 1.71
CA GLU A 411 13.36 1.71 2.27
C GLU A 411 14.14 0.70 3.11
N LEU A 412 15.19 0.07 2.55
CA LEU A 412 16.02 -0.91 3.27
C LEU A 412 16.67 -0.29 4.52
N ALA A 413 17.17 0.94 4.42
CA ALA A 413 17.76 1.62 5.57
C ALA A 413 16.70 1.93 6.65
N SER A 414 15.49 2.31 6.24
CA SER A 414 14.37 2.54 7.16
C SER A 414 13.96 1.26 7.88
N GLU A 415 13.81 0.14 7.16
CA GLU A 415 13.47 -1.16 7.74
C GLU A 415 14.52 -1.61 8.76
N GLN A 416 15.79 -1.63 8.35
CA GLN A 416 16.90 -2.03 9.22
C GLN A 416 16.99 -1.15 10.47
N MET A 417 16.83 0.17 10.32
CA MET A 417 16.87 1.07 11.46
C MET A 417 15.66 0.88 12.37
N MET A 418 14.46 0.69 11.84
CA MET A 418 13.26 0.44 12.64
C MET A 418 13.38 -0.86 13.43
N ASP A 419 13.93 -1.92 12.84
CA ASP A 419 14.16 -3.19 13.53
C ASP A 419 15.16 -3.04 14.67
N GLN A 420 16.25 -2.30 14.45
CA GLN A 420 17.20 -1.96 15.50
C GLN A 420 16.56 -1.13 16.62
N LEU A 421 15.73 -0.14 16.27
CA LEU A 421 15.02 0.71 17.24
C LEU A 421 14.06 -0.11 18.08
N ARG A 422 13.29 -1.01 17.48
CA ARG A 422 12.38 -1.92 18.20
C ARG A 422 13.15 -2.85 19.13
N HIS A 423 14.23 -3.46 18.63
CA HIS A 423 15.01 -4.44 19.40
C HIS A 423 15.66 -3.84 20.66
N ARG A 424 16.09 -2.58 20.60
CA ARG A 424 16.77 -1.91 21.73
C ARG A 424 15.82 -1.14 22.66
N SER A 425 14.52 -1.14 22.39
CA SER A 425 13.55 -0.33 23.13
C SER A 425 12.72 -1.15 24.10
N VAL A 426 12.27 -0.52 25.17
CA VAL A 426 11.30 -1.12 26.10
C VAL A 426 9.90 -0.70 25.65
N ILE A 427 9.11 -1.68 25.22
CA ILE A 427 7.74 -1.49 24.74
C ILE A 427 6.80 -2.32 25.63
N LEU A 428 5.87 -1.64 26.29
CA LEU A 428 4.80 -2.27 27.09
C LEU A 428 3.46 -1.98 26.39
N GLN A 429 2.58 -2.98 26.30
CA GLN A 429 1.23 -2.86 25.73
C GLN A 429 0.22 -3.42 26.73
N ASP A 430 -0.97 -2.81 26.75
CA ASP A 430 -2.12 -3.28 27.56
C ASP A 430 -2.87 -4.45 26.89
#